data_AF-A9J5W4-F1
#
_entry.id   AF-A9J5W4-F1
#
_cell.length_a   1.000
_cell.length_b   1.000
_cell.length_c   1.000
_cell.angle_alpha   90.00
_cell.angle_beta   90.00
_cell.angle_gamma   90.00
#
_symmetry.space_group_name_H-M   'P 1'
#
loop_
_entity.id
_entity.type
_entity.pdbx_description
1 polymer ?
#
loop_
_entity_poly.entity_id
_entity_poly.type
_entity_poly.pdbx_seq_one_letter_code
_entity_poly.pdbx_strand_id
1 'polypeptide(L)'
;AWKNEFLSRFLELLDQYPSCLIVNADHITSHQMHKIRINLRGQAVLIMGKNTRIRKAISSQIENNPAFEKLIPHVKQNIGFVFTDGNLRDIQERLIEHKVKAYAKVGAIAPVDVFINAQQTTMGPDKTSFFQALSISTKITTGCVDILNDV
;
A
#
# COMPACT_ATOMS: atom_id res chain seq x y z
N ALA A 1 -13.27 -24.15 -12.58
CA ALA A 1 -12.82 -24.62 -11.27
C ALA A 1 -12.34 -23.46 -10.39
N TRP A 2 -11.10 -22.98 -10.51
CA TRP A 2 -10.48 -21.99 -9.59
C TRP A 2 -11.28 -20.70 -9.32
N LYS A 3 -12.01 -20.21 -10.33
CA LYS A 3 -12.82 -19.00 -10.20
C LYS A 3 -13.94 -19.19 -9.17
N ASN A 4 -14.62 -20.33 -9.16
CA ASN A 4 -15.74 -20.56 -8.24
C ASN A 4 -15.23 -20.86 -6.83
N GLU A 5 -14.09 -21.55 -6.72
CA GLU A 5 -13.39 -21.82 -5.47
C GLU A 5 -12.97 -20.55 -4.73
N PHE A 6 -12.48 -19.53 -5.46
CA PHE A 6 -12.20 -18.23 -4.83
C PHE A 6 -13.46 -17.58 -4.24
N LEU A 7 -14.60 -17.69 -4.95
CA LEU A 7 -15.85 -17.10 -4.47
C LEU A 7 -16.42 -17.86 -3.28
N SER A 8 -16.39 -19.19 -3.29
CA SER A 8 -16.81 -20.00 -2.14
C SER A 8 -15.98 -19.65 -0.92
N ARG A 9 -14.66 -19.60 -1.05
CA ARG A 9 -13.76 -19.21 0.03
C ARG A 9 -14.02 -17.78 0.54
N PHE A 10 -14.34 -16.84 -0.35
CA PHE A 10 -14.65 -15.47 0.06
C PHE A 10 -15.98 -15.39 0.82
N LEU A 11 -17.00 -16.14 0.39
CA LEU A 11 -18.28 -16.23 1.08
C LEU A 11 -18.15 -16.91 2.45
N GLU A 12 -17.39 -18.01 2.52
CA GLU A 12 -17.07 -18.69 3.79
C GLU A 12 -16.44 -17.74 4.80
N LEU A 13 -15.53 -16.86 4.37
CA LEU A 13 -14.87 -15.90 5.24
C LEU A 13 -15.76 -14.71 5.61
N LEU A 14 -16.71 -14.34 4.75
CA LEU A 14 -17.72 -13.34 5.09
C LEU A 14 -18.68 -13.84 6.18
N ASP A 15 -19.00 -15.13 6.17
CA ASP A 15 -19.88 -15.74 7.16
C ASP A 15 -19.12 -16.09 8.46
N GLN A 16 -17.85 -16.48 8.35
CA GLN A 16 -17.04 -16.89 9.50
C GLN A 16 -16.65 -15.70 10.42
N TYR A 17 -16.28 -14.56 9.84
CA TYR A 17 -15.71 -13.44 10.58
C TYR A 17 -16.72 -12.29 10.72
N PRO A 18 -16.98 -11.77 11.94
CA PRO A 18 -17.95 -10.72 12.16
C PRO A 18 -17.43 -9.34 11.70
N SER A 19 -16.10 -9.18 11.60
CA SER A 19 -15.45 -7.91 11.28
C SER A 19 -14.60 -8.00 10.01
N CYS A 20 -14.73 -6.99 9.16
CA CYS A 20 -13.98 -6.87 7.91
C CYS A 20 -13.40 -5.47 7.73
N LEU A 21 -12.13 -5.41 7.32
CA LEU A 21 -11.40 -4.19 6.99
C LEU A 21 -11.16 -4.14 5.48
N ILE A 22 -11.49 -3.00 4.88
CA ILE A 22 -11.17 -2.70 3.48
C ILE A 22 -9.84 -1.93 3.48
N VAL A 23 -8.83 -2.49 2.82
CA VAL A 23 -7.48 -1.91 2.75
C VAL A 23 -7.16 -1.54 1.31
N ASN A 24 -6.69 -0.32 1.09
CA ASN A 24 -6.13 0.07 -0.19
C ASN A 24 -4.67 -0.43 -0.30
N ALA A 25 -4.36 -1.17 -1.37
CA ALA A 25 -3.09 -1.84 -1.59
C ALA A 25 -2.22 -1.17 -2.67
N ASP A 26 -2.26 0.15 -2.78
CA ASP A 26 -1.49 0.91 -3.77
C ASP A 26 0.02 0.94 -3.49
N HIS A 27 0.81 0.81 -4.57
CA HIS A 27 2.29 0.86 -4.55
C HIS A 27 2.98 -0.19 -3.66
N ILE A 28 2.31 -1.30 -3.36
CA ILE A 28 2.86 -2.39 -2.55
C ILE A 28 3.60 -3.41 -3.42
N THR A 29 4.79 -3.81 -2.97
CA THR A 29 5.59 -4.88 -3.59
C THR A 29 5.15 -6.25 -3.10
N SER A 30 5.23 -7.29 -3.93
CA SER A 30 4.84 -8.66 -3.56
C SER A 30 5.46 -9.13 -2.23
N HIS A 31 6.74 -8.82 -2.00
CA HIS A 31 7.44 -9.14 -0.76
C HIS A 31 6.82 -8.50 0.49
N GLN A 32 6.34 -7.25 0.38
CA GLN A 32 5.64 -6.58 1.48
C GLN A 32 4.32 -7.29 1.78
N MET A 33 3.55 -7.66 0.76
CA MET A 33 2.32 -8.44 0.95
C MET A 33 2.58 -9.81 1.60
N HIS A 34 3.71 -10.45 1.30
CA HIS A 34 4.11 -11.69 1.98
C HIS A 34 4.43 -11.46 3.46
N LYS A 35 5.18 -10.41 3.79
CA LYS A 35 5.47 -10.04 5.19
C LYS A 35 4.20 -9.70 5.97
N ILE A 36 3.32 -8.87 5.39
CA ILE A 36 2.03 -8.53 5.99
C ILE A 36 1.20 -9.80 6.23
N ARG A 37 1.15 -10.71 5.25
CA ARG A 37 0.46 -11.99 5.42
C ARG A 37 1.05 -12.85 6.52
N ILE A 38 2.37 -12.91 6.67
CA ILE A 38 3.01 -13.68 7.74
C ILE A 38 2.69 -13.07 9.11
N ASN A 39 2.73 -11.75 9.25
CA ASN A 39 2.44 -11.08 10.51
C ASN A 39 0.96 -11.20 10.94
N LEU A 40 0.04 -11.19 9.97
CA LEU A 40 -1.39 -11.36 10.24
C LEU A 40 -1.80 -12.82 10.51
N ARG A 41 -0.92 -13.80 10.32
CA ARG A 41 -1.25 -15.23 10.54
C ARG A 41 -1.74 -15.46 11.97
N GLY A 42 -2.85 -16.17 12.08
CA GLY A 42 -3.47 -16.53 13.36
C GLY A 42 -4.41 -15.48 13.93
N GLN A 43 -4.42 -14.24 13.43
CA GLN A 43 -5.30 -13.17 13.90
C GLN A 43 -6.23 -12.63 12.82
N ALA A 44 -5.77 -12.59 11.57
CA ALA A 44 -6.55 -12.10 10.46
C ALA A 44 -6.20 -12.81 9.14
N VAL A 45 -7.18 -12.88 8.25
CA VAL A 45 -7.04 -13.47 6.93
C VAL A 45 -7.14 -12.36 5.89
N LEU A 46 -6.06 -12.15 5.12
CA LEU A 46 -6.03 -11.19 4.02
C LEU A 46 -6.35 -11.89 2.69
N ILE A 47 -7.36 -11.36 1.99
CA ILE A 47 -7.77 -11.78 0.65
C ILE A 47 -7.78 -10.60 -0.29
N MET A 48 -7.24 -10.81 -1.50
CA MET A 48 -7.37 -9.88 -2.62
C MET A 48 -8.11 -10.58 -3.75
N GLY A 49 -8.89 -9.81 -4.52
CA GLY A 49 -9.60 -10.36 -5.67
C GLY A 49 -10.08 -9.28 -6.63
N LYS A 50 -10.62 -9.71 -7.77
CA LYS A 50 -11.08 -8.80 -8.81
C LYS A 50 -12.39 -8.12 -8.40
N ASN A 51 -12.41 -6.79 -8.41
CA ASN A 51 -13.54 -5.96 -7.98
C ASN A 51 -14.88 -6.36 -8.59
N THR A 52 -14.92 -6.69 -9.90
CA THR A 52 -16.17 -7.06 -10.57
C THR A 52 -16.80 -8.32 -9.99
N ARG A 53 -15.99 -9.27 -9.53
CA ARG A 53 -16.47 -10.52 -8.93
C ARG A 53 -16.84 -10.35 -7.47
N ILE A 54 -16.02 -9.60 -6.74
CA ILE A 54 -16.30 -9.28 -5.34
C ILE A 54 -17.62 -8.51 -5.22
N ARG A 55 -17.84 -7.49 -6.06
CA ARG A 55 -19.12 -6.77 -6.09
C ARG A 55 -20.29 -7.71 -6.37
N LYS A 56 -20.17 -8.61 -7.35
CA LYS A 56 -21.23 -9.57 -7.67
C LYS A 56 -21.55 -10.50 -6.48
N ALA A 57 -20.52 -10.96 -5.76
CA ALA A 57 -20.69 -11.83 -4.60
C ALA A 57 -21.31 -11.10 -3.40
N ILE A 58 -20.89 -9.86 -3.15
CA ILE A 58 -21.49 -9.01 -2.12
C ILE A 58 -22.94 -8.72 -2.48
N SER A 59 -23.25 -8.38 -3.74
CA SER A 59 -24.63 -8.14 -4.20
C SER A 59 -25.56 -9.33 -3.99
N SER A 60 -25.08 -10.57 -4.17
CA SER A 60 -25.90 -11.77 -3.86
C SER A 60 -26.15 -12.00 -2.38
N GLN A 61 -25.37 -11.38 -1.48
CA GLN A 61 -25.54 -11.50 -0.03
C GLN A 61 -26.33 -10.34 0.59
N ILE A 62 -26.71 -9.33 -0.21
CA ILE A 62 -27.51 -8.18 0.26
C ILE A 62 -28.89 -8.64 0.74
N GLU A 63 -29.46 -9.67 0.11
CA GLU A 63 -30.76 -10.23 0.49
C GLU A 63 -30.77 -10.75 1.94
N ASN A 64 -29.62 -11.25 2.42
CA ASN A 64 -29.45 -11.76 3.77
C ASN A 64 -29.05 -10.68 4.76
N ASN A 65 -28.23 -9.70 4.33
CA ASN A 65 -27.79 -8.61 5.20
C ASN A 65 -27.64 -7.29 4.41
N PRO A 66 -28.54 -6.30 4.64
CA PRO A 66 -28.51 -5.03 3.92
C PRO A 66 -27.30 -4.16 4.26
N ALA A 67 -26.55 -4.46 5.32
CA ALA A 67 -25.33 -3.72 5.67
C ALA A 67 -24.25 -3.80 4.56
N PHE A 68 -24.26 -4.87 3.76
CA PHE A 68 -23.30 -5.09 2.69
C PHE A 68 -23.46 -4.14 1.49
N GLU A 69 -24.64 -3.54 1.31
CA GLU A 69 -24.87 -2.55 0.26
C GLU A 69 -23.93 -1.33 0.42
N LYS A 70 -23.65 -0.94 1.67
CA LYS A 70 -22.74 0.16 2.00
C LYS A 70 -21.28 -0.13 1.62
N LEU A 71 -20.89 -1.40 1.46
CA LEU A 71 -19.51 -1.76 1.09
C LEU A 71 -19.23 -1.62 -0.40
N ILE A 72 -20.23 -1.83 -1.26
CA ILE A 72 -20.11 -1.74 -2.73
C ILE A 72 -19.42 -0.46 -3.23
N PRO A 73 -19.80 0.75 -2.76
CA PRO A 73 -19.15 1.98 -3.24
C PRO A 73 -17.66 2.05 -2.88
N HIS A 74 -17.24 1.37 -1.80
CA HIS A 74 -15.84 1.33 -1.39
C HIS A 74 -15.01 0.32 -2.18
N VAL A 75 -15.61 -0.66 -2.87
CA VAL A 75 -14.88 -1.64 -3.70
C VAL A 75 -14.49 -1.05 -5.06
N LYS A 76 -13.48 -0.16 -5.07
CA LYS A 76 -12.93 0.49 -6.26
C LYS A 76 -11.40 0.48 -6.21
N GLN A 77 -10.73 0.65 -7.36
CA GLN A 77 -9.26 0.65 -7.43
C GLN A 77 -8.63 -0.64 -6.88
N ASN A 78 -7.44 -0.58 -6.30
CA ASN A 78 -6.67 -1.74 -5.87
C ASN A 78 -6.91 -2.04 -4.38
N ILE A 79 -7.85 -2.93 -4.09
CA ILE A 79 -8.30 -3.20 -2.72
C ILE A 79 -8.05 -4.64 -2.28
N GLY A 80 -7.74 -4.79 -1.00
CA GLY A 80 -7.78 -6.04 -0.26
C GLY A 80 -8.82 -6.02 0.86
N PHE A 81 -9.28 -7.21 1.22
CA PHE A 81 -10.15 -7.46 2.37
C PHE A 81 -9.35 -8.17 3.45
N VAL A 82 -9.47 -7.71 4.68
CA VAL A 82 -8.87 -8.33 5.86
C VAL A 82 -10.00 -8.73 6.80
N PHE A 83 -10.17 -10.03 6.98
CA PHE A 83 -11.17 -10.62 7.86
C PHE A 83 -10.56 -10.94 9.21
N THR A 84 -11.27 -10.64 10.29
CA THR A 84 -10.80 -10.89 11.65
C THR A 84 -11.95 -11.03 12.64
N ASP A 85 -11.71 -11.79 13.71
CA ASP A 85 -12.58 -11.88 14.89
C ASP A 85 -12.10 -10.95 16.02
N GLY A 86 -10.91 -10.37 15.86
CA GLY A 86 -10.25 -9.57 16.89
C GLY A 86 -10.57 -8.08 16.85
N ASN A 87 -9.85 -7.31 17.67
CA ASN A 87 -10.00 -5.87 17.73
C ASN A 87 -9.49 -5.19 16.44
N LEU A 88 -10.35 -4.37 15.84
CA LEU A 88 -10.05 -3.64 14.60
C LEU A 88 -8.85 -2.70 14.75
N ARG A 89 -8.70 -2.08 15.92
CA ARG A 89 -7.62 -1.11 16.18
C ARG A 89 -6.24 -1.77 16.14
N ASP A 90 -6.10 -2.92 16.79
CA ASP A 90 -4.82 -3.62 16.89
C ASP A 90 -4.33 -4.07 15.50
N ILE A 91 -5.26 -4.51 14.65
CA ILE A 91 -4.95 -4.90 13.27
C ILE A 91 -4.62 -3.69 12.41
N GLN A 92 -5.31 -2.57 12.61
CA GLN A 92 -4.99 -1.32 11.94
C GLN A 92 -3.58 -0.83 12.31
N GLU A 93 -3.21 -0.85 13.59
CA GLU A 93 -1.87 -0.46 14.06
C GLU A 93 -0.79 -1.38 13.47
N ARG A 94 -1.01 -2.70 13.45
CA ARG A 94 -0.11 -3.66 12.80
C ARG A 94 0.01 -3.44 11.29
N LEU A 95 -1.06 -3.06 10.60
CA LEU A 95 -1.02 -2.74 9.17
C LEU A 95 -0.20 -1.46 8.91
N ILE A 96 -0.36 -0.45 9.76
CA ILE A 96 0.34 0.83 9.65
C ILE A 96 1.84 0.68 9.98
N GLU A 97 2.19 -0.13 10.98
CA GLU A 97 3.58 -0.38 11.38
C GLU A 97 4.42 -0.92 10.23
N HIS A 98 3.83 -1.75 9.36
CA HIS A 98 4.52 -2.36 8.21
C HIS A 98 4.55 -1.45 6.97
N LYS A 99 4.22 -0.16 7.11
CA LYS A 99 4.37 0.83 6.04
C LYS A 99 5.84 1.13 5.79
N VAL A 100 6.42 0.42 4.82
CA VAL A 100 7.82 0.60 4.42
C VAL A 100 7.96 1.86 3.55
N LYS A 101 8.94 2.72 3.89
CA LYS A 101 9.36 3.83 3.03
C LYS A 101 10.01 3.26 1.77
N ALA A 102 9.47 3.60 0.60
CA ALA A 102 10.03 3.22 -0.68
C ALA A 102 10.69 4.43 -1.35
N TYR A 103 11.69 4.19 -2.19
CA TYR A 103 12.29 5.24 -3.02
C TYR A 103 11.25 5.81 -3.99
N ALA A 104 11.34 7.12 -4.23
CA ALA A 104 10.51 7.78 -5.22
C ALA A 104 10.75 7.18 -6.61
N LYS A 105 9.67 6.90 -7.34
CA LYS A 105 9.74 6.44 -8.73
C LYS A 105 9.57 7.61 -9.67
N VAL A 106 10.35 7.64 -10.74
CA VAL A 106 10.25 8.68 -11.78
C VAL A 106 8.81 8.69 -12.34
N GLY A 107 8.21 9.89 -12.39
CA GLY A 107 6.84 10.10 -12.87
C GLY A 107 5.74 9.80 -11.85
N ALA A 108 6.06 9.38 -10.62
CA ALA A 108 5.08 9.28 -9.54
C ALA A 108 4.84 10.65 -8.89
N ILE A 109 3.59 10.95 -8.55
CA ILE A 109 3.23 12.12 -7.76
C ILE A 109 3.74 11.89 -6.33
N ALA A 110 4.47 12.85 -5.78
CA ALA A 110 4.98 12.77 -4.42
C ALA A 110 3.80 12.83 -3.42
N PRO A 111 3.66 11.83 -2.53
CA PRO A 111 2.58 11.84 -1.52
C PRO A 111 2.89 12.74 -0.32
N VAL A 112 4.16 13.09 -0.13
CA VAL A 112 4.69 13.95 0.93
C VAL A 112 5.78 14.79 0.30
N ASP A 113 6.00 15.99 0.84
CA ASP A 113 7.10 16.87 0.45
C ASP A 113 8.44 16.14 0.58
N VAL A 114 9.29 16.30 -0.43
CA VAL A 114 10.62 15.67 -0.52
C VAL A 114 11.65 16.76 -0.33
N PHE A 115 12.48 16.61 0.70
CA PHE A 115 13.54 17.54 1.03
C PHE A 115 14.91 16.92 0.78
N ILE A 116 15.85 17.74 0.37
CA ILE A 116 17.27 17.43 0.20
C ILE A 116 18.05 18.33 1.14
N ASN A 117 18.81 17.73 2.05
CA ASN A 117 19.63 18.48 3.00
C ASN A 117 20.98 18.89 2.37
N ALA A 118 21.52 20.02 2.80
CA ALA A 118 22.85 20.49 2.48
C ALA A 118 23.89 19.53 3.05
N GLN A 119 24.56 18.79 2.16
CA GLN A 119 25.57 17.81 2.51
C GLN A 119 26.52 17.55 1.34
N GLN A 120 27.77 17.22 1.69
CA GLN A 120 28.75 16.73 0.74
C GLN A 120 28.36 15.32 0.26
N THR A 121 28.15 15.18 -1.04
CA THR A 121 27.82 13.89 -1.68
C THR A 121 29.09 13.12 -2.03
N THR A 122 28.98 11.80 -2.23
CA THR A 122 30.07 10.96 -2.76
C THR A 122 30.14 10.97 -4.29
N MET A 123 29.41 11.88 -4.94
CA MET A 123 29.32 11.94 -6.40
C MET A 123 30.46 12.77 -6.98
N GLY A 124 31.06 12.26 -8.05
CA GLY A 124 32.11 12.97 -8.81
C GLY A 124 31.58 14.19 -9.57
N PRO A 125 32.49 15.07 -10.04
CA PRO A 125 32.14 16.35 -10.65
C PRO A 125 31.36 16.21 -11.97
N ASP A 126 31.45 15.07 -12.65
CA ASP A 126 30.75 14.77 -13.90
C ASP A 126 29.22 14.82 -13.78
N LYS A 127 28.70 14.65 -12.55
CA LYS A 127 27.26 14.58 -12.27
C LYS A 127 26.67 15.91 -11.80
N THR A 128 27.45 17.00 -11.78
CA THR A 128 26.98 18.36 -11.41
C THR A 128 25.84 18.85 -12.30
N SER A 129 25.86 18.52 -13.60
CA SER A 129 24.82 18.89 -14.57
C SER A 129 23.43 18.36 -14.20
N PHE A 130 23.36 17.20 -13.54
CA PHE A 130 22.10 16.60 -13.10
C PHE A 130 21.43 17.43 -12.00
N PHE A 131 22.20 17.88 -11.01
CA PHE A 131 21.68 18.71 -9.92
C PHE A 131 21.26 20.10 -10.41
N GLN A 132 22.00 20.66 -11.37
CA GLN A 132 21.64 21.92 -12.01
C GLN A 132 20.31 21.82 -12.78
N ALA A 133 20.06 20.72 -13.48
CA ALA A 133 18.79 20.49 -14.18
C ALA A 133 17.59 20.39 -13.21
N LEU A 134 17.83 19.95 -11.97
CA LEU A 134 16.84 19.91 -10.90
C LEU A 134 16.76 21.21 -10.09
N SER A 135 17.45 22.27 -10.53
CA SER A 135 17.53 23.58 -9.85
C SER A 135 18.11 23.51 -8.42
N ILE A 136 18.98 22.54 -8.16
CA ILE A 136 19.68 22.38 -6.87
C ILE A 136 21.05 23.05 -6.97
N SER A 137 21.31 24.01 -6.08
CA SER A 137 22.59 24.74 -6.03
C SER A 137 23.70 23.85 -5.44
N THR A 138 24.75 23.61 -6.23
CA THR A 138 25.87 22.74 -5.84
C THR A 138 27.23 23.39 -6.09
N LYS A 139 28.23 23.01 -5.29
CA LYS A 139 29.63 23.43 -5.40
C LYS A 139 30.54 22.21 -5.41
N ILE A 140 31.69 22.29 -6.08
CA ILE A 140 32.69 21.20 -6.04
C ILE A 140 33.67 21.48 -4.91
N THR A 141 33.71 20.59 -3.93
CA THR A 141 34.65 20.64 -2.80
C THR A 141 35.45 19.34 -2.80
N THR A 142 36.79 19.44 -2.80
CA THR A 142 37.71 18.29 -2.74
C THR A 142 37.41 17.15 -3.73
N GLY A 143 36.96 17.50 -4.94
CA GLY A 143 36.65 16.54 -6.00
C GLY A 143 35.26 15.87 -5.90
N CYS A 144 34.44 16.27 -4.93
CA CYS A 144 33.07 15.80 -4.76
C CYS A 144 32.06 16.94 -4.91
N VAL A 145 30.81 16.61 -5.23
CA VAL A 145 29.71 17.59 -5.32
C VAL A 145 29.11 17.83 -3.93
N ASP A 146 28.99 19.08 -3.55
CA ASP A 146 28.48 19.56 -2.27
C ASP A 146 27.20 20.38 -2.49
N ILE A 147 26.14 20.09 -1.72
CA ILE A 147 24.84 20.75 -1.82
C ILE A 147 24.83 21.91 -0.83
N LEU A 148 24.58 23.13 -1.31
CA LEU A 148 24.77 24.35 -0.50
C LEU A 148 23.58 24.69 0.40
N ASN A 149 22.36 24.45 -0.07
CA ASN A 149 21.12 24.84 0.61
C ASN A 149 20.18 23.65 0.72
N ASP A 150 19.37 23.63 1.78
CA ASP A 150 18.24 22.72 1.92
C ASP A 150 17.14 23.13 0.92
N VAL A 151 16.63 22.18 0.14
CA VAL A 151 15.57 22.38 -0.87
C VAL A 151 14.50 21.31 -0.74
#